data_AF-A0A949DVJ4-F1
#
_entry.id   AF-A0A949DVJ4-F1
#
_cell.length_a   1.000
_cell.length_b   1.000
_cell.length_c   1.000
_cell.angle_alpha   90.00
_cell.angle_beta   90.00
_cell.angle_gamma   90.00
#
_symmetry.space_group_name_H-M   'P 1'
#
loop_
_entity.id
_entity.type
_entity.pdbx_description
1 polymer ?
#
loop_
_entity_poly.entity_id
_entity_poly.type
_entity_poly.pdbx_seq_one_letter_code
_entity_poly.pdbx_strand_id
1 'polypeptide(L)'
;MLWQYLKRGGCFGGLYRDVPCGISLGCPLSPLMGALYLKPLDDAMESTGLFYVRFMDDWILIASTRSKIRKAVKVVNEILAELQVEQHPDKTFIVWVERGFDFLGYSLLNLGF
;
A
#
# COMPACT_ATOMS: atom_id res chain seq x y z
N MET A 1 14.11 20.25 -8.40
CA MET A 1 14.01 20.45 -6.94
C MET A 1 13.58 19.18 -6.18
N LEU A 2 12.65 18.35 -6.69
CA LEU A 2 12.24 17.07 -6.04
C LEU A 2 13.38 16.03 -5.86
N TRP A 3 14.33 15.96 -6.80
CA TRP A 3 15.44 14.98 -6.75
C TRP A 3 16.39 15.17 -5.57
N GLN A 4 16.52 16.39 -5.04
CA GLN A 4 17.36 16.67 -3.87
C GLN A 4 16.73 16.15 -2.57
N TYR A 5 15.41 15.95 -2.55
CA TYR A 5 14.67 15.44 -1.38
C TYR A 5 14.73 13.91 -1.24
N LEU A 6 14.93 13.19 -2.35
CA LEU A 6 15.11 11.73 -2.38
C LEU A 6 16.55 11.32 -2.03
N LYS A 7 17.53 12.21 -2.20
CA LYS A 7 18.92 11.97 -1.79
C LYS A 7 19.09 12.30 -0.31
N ARG A 8 19.08 11.27 0.54
CA ARG A 8 19.34 11.41 1.98
C ARG A 8 20.77 10.99 2.31
N GLY A 9 21.52 11.85 3.00
CA GLY A 9 22.63 11.43 3.86
C GLY A 9 22.10 11.21 5.29
N GLY A 10 22.25 10.02 5.84
CA GLY A 10 21.93 9.72 7.23
C GLY A 10 23.21 9.67 8.07
N CYS A 11 23.28 10.45 9.16
CA CYS A 11 24.36 10.33 10.13
C CYS A 11 23.94 9.35 11.23
N PHE A 12 24.52 8.16 11.25
CA PHE A 12 24.38 7.19 12.34
C PHE A 12 25.71 7.14 13.10
N GLY A 13 25.71 7.57 14.37
CA GLY A 13 26.89 7.47 15.24
C GLY A 13 28.10 8.30 14.79
N GLY A 14 27.90 9.42 14.07
CA GLY A 14 28.98 10.28 13.57
C GLY A 14 29.51 9.93 12.17
N LEU A 15 29.00 8.86 11.54
CA LEU A 15 29.33 8.48 10.17
C LEU A 15 28.17 8.86 9.23
N TYR A 16 28.48 9.72 8.24
CA TYR A 16 27.56 10.04 7.14
C TYR A 16 27.52 8.85 6.16
N ARG A 17 26.36 8.22 6.03
CA ARG A 17 26.08 7.29 4.92
C ARG A 17 25.03 7.92 4.00
N ASP A 18 25.38 8.08 2.74
CA ASP A 18 24.40 8.35 1.70
C ASP A 18 23.52 7.11 1.53
N VAL A 19 22.22 7.30 1.73
CA VAL A 19 21.20 6.28 1.51
C VAL A 19 20.63 6.54 0.11
N PRO A 20 20.94 5.70 -0.89
CA PRO A 20 20.52 5.93 -2.27
C PRO A 20 19.02 5.66 -2.51
N CYS A 21 18.34 4.98 -1.57
CA CYS A 21 16.95 4.57 -1.72
C CYS A 21 16.14 4.78 -0.42
N GLY A 22 14.93 5.32 -0.55
CA GLY A 22 13.98 5.49 0.55
C GLY A 22 13.72 6.95 0.95
N ILE A 23 12.47 7.25 1.28
CA ILE A 23 12.05 8.57 1.76
C ILE A 23 12.20 8.61 3.28
N SER A 24 12.67 9.72 3.84
CA SER A 24 12.75 9.89 5.29
C SER A 24 11.36 9.76 5.93
N LEU A 25 11.20 8.81 6.85
CA LEU A 25 9.96 8.60 7.62
C LEU A 25 9.52 9.86 8.40
N GLY A 26 10.45 10.77 8.71
CA GLY A 26 10.18 12.04 9.41
C GLY A 26 9.96 13.25 8.51
N CYS A 27 9.94 13.08 7.18
CA CYS A 27 9.66 14.18 6.27
C CYS A 27 8.14 14.33 6.09
N PRO A 28 7.56 15.53 6.28
CA PRO A 28 6.11 15.75 6.09
C PRO A 28 5.65 15.51 4.64
N LEU A 29 6.57 15.45 3.67
CA LEU A 29 6.28 15.12 2.28
C LEU A 29 6.26 13.60 1.99
N SER A 30 6.73 12.76 2.92
CA SER A 30 6.76 11.31 2.71
C SER A 30 5.38 10.69 2.45
N PRO A 31 4.29 11.09 3.14
CA PRO A 31 2.96 10.52 2.88
C PRO A 31 2.43 10.96 1.52
N LEU A 32 2.71 12.20 1.12
CA LEU A 32 2.31 12.75 -0.18
C LEU A 32 3.01 12.03 -1.34
N MET A 33 4.31 11.77 -1.18
CA MET A 33 5.10 11.08 -2.21
C MET A 33 4.64 9.61 -2.34
N GLY A 34 4.35 8.91 -1.24
CA GLY A 34 3.74 7.58 -1.29
C GLY A 34 2.36 7.59 -1.95
N ALA A 35 1.52 8.59 -1.66
CA ALA A 35 0.22 8.76 -2.30
C ALA A 35 0.32 8.96 -3.81
N LEU A 36 1.25 9.81 -4.28
CA LEU A 36 1.50 10.05 -5.71
C LEU A 36 2.08 8.82 -6.41
N TYR A 37 2.98 8.10 -5.75
CA TYR A 37 3.64 6.93 -6.30
C TYR A 37 2.66 5.79 -6.58
N LEU A 38 1.69 5.60 -5.68
CA LEU A 38 0.65 4.56 -5.79
C LEU A 38 -0.58 5.02 -6.58
N LYS A 39 -0.59 6.23 -7.16
CA LYS A 39 -1.73 6.71 -7.96
C LYS A 39 -2.13 5.75 -9.10
N PRO A 40 -1.20 5.13 -9.87
CA PRO A 40 -1.57 4.17 -10.92
C PRO A 40 -2.35 2.96 -10.38
N LEU A 41 -2.07 2.56 -9.14
CA LEU A 41 -2.81 1.49 -8.46
C LEU A 41 -4.26 1.92 -8.19
N ASP A 42 -4.45 3.14 -7.67
CA ASP A 42 -5.78 3.68 -7.38
C ASP A 42 -6.63 3.76 -8.66
N ASP A 43 -6.07 4.30 -9.74
CA ASP A 43 -6.75 4.43 -11.04
C ASP A 43 -7.17 3.05 -11.59
N ALA A 44 -6.30 2.04 -11.45
CA ALA A 44 -6.61 0.68 -11.87
C ALA A 44 -7.69 0.04 -11.00
N MET A 45 -7.66 0.23 -9.68
CA MET A 45 -8.68 -0.32 -8.79
C MET A 45 -10.04 0.31 -9.02
N GLU A 46 -10.10 1.63 -9.28
CA GLU A 46 -11.34 2.32 -9.64
C GLU A 46 -11.96 1.74 -10.93
N SER A 47 -11.13 1.36 -11.91
CA SER A 47 -11.60 0.71 -13.14
C SER A 47 -12.21 -0.69 -12.94
N THR A 48 -11.86 -1.38 -11.86
CA THR A 48 -12.41 -2.72 -11.56
C THR A 48 -13.84 -2.68 -11.00
N GLY A 49 -14.31 -1.51 -10.55
CA GLY A 49 -15.62 -1.34 -9.92
C GLY A 49 -15.76 -2.08 -8.59
N LEU A 50 -14.64 -2.42 -7.95
CA LEU A 50 -14.62 -3.04 -6.62
C LEU A 50 -14.60 -1.97 -5.55
N PHE A 51 -15.05 -2.33 -4.35
CA PHE A 51 -14.92 -1.43 -3.21
C PHE A 51 -13.46 -1.46 -2.74
N TYR A 52 -12.80 -0.31 -2.88
CA TYR A 52 -11.38 -0.14 -2.62
C TYR A 52 -11.19 1.01 -1.63
N VAL A 53 -10.39 0.78 -0.59
CA VAL A 53 -10.02 1.78 0.41
C VAL A 53 -8.52 1.66 0.67
N ARG A 54 -7.80 2.78 0.62
CA ARG A 54 -6.36 2.85 0.88
C ARG A 54 -6.04 3.81 2.02
N PHE A 55 -5.11 3.40 2.87
CA PHE A 55 -4.49 4.20 3.91
C PHE A 55 -2.97 4.07 3.83
N MET A 56 -2.33 5.07 3.20
CA MET A 56 -0.90 5.05 2.86
C MET A 56 -0.53 3.81 2.05
N ASP A 57 0.22 2.87 2.65
CA ASP A 57 0.70 1.63 2.06
C ASP A 57 -0.23 0.43 2.36
N ASP A 58 -1.21 0.58 3.26
CA ASP A 58 -2.18 -0.46 3.60
C ASP A 58 -3.49 -0.22 2.81
N TRP A 59 -4.03 -1.25 2.17
CA TRP A 59 -5.29 -1.15 1.40
C TRP A 59 -6.20 -2.35 1.61
N ILE A 60 -7.51 -2.13 1.42
CA ILE A 60 -8.55 -3.16 1.44
C ILE A 60 -9.26 -3.20 0.10
N LEU A 61 -9.51 -4.41 -0.39
CA LEU A 61 -10.35 -4.71 -1.54
C LEU A 61 -11.51 -5.60 -1.09
N ILE A 62 -12.75 -5.16 -1.31
CA ILE A 62 -13.96 -5.93 -1.03
C ILE A 62 -14.66 -6.25 -2.34
N ALA A 63 -14.95 -7.55 -2.55
CA ALA A 63 -15.71 -8.02 -3.70
C ALA A 63 -16.70 -9.10 -3.30
N SER A 64 -17.80 -9.21 -4.07
CA SER A 64 -18.85 -10.21 -3.84
C SER A 64 -18.42 -11.66 -4.11
N THR A 65 -17.30 -11.88 -4.81
CA THR A 65 -16.84 -13.23 -5.15
C THR A 65 -15.32 -13.35 -5.06
N ARG A 66 -14.85 -14.53 -4.65
CA ARG A 66 -13.42 -14.86 -4.61
C ARG A 66 -12.74 -14.75 -5.98
N SER A 67 -13.47 -15.02 -7.06
CA SER A 67 -12.95 -14.90 -8.43
C SER A 67 -12.59 -13.45 -8.78
N LYS A 68 -13.45 -12.49 -8.41
CA LYS A 68 -13.17 -11.05 -8.59
C LYS A 68 -11.96 -10.60 -7.76
N ILE A 69 -11.85 -11.03 -6.50
CA ILE A 69 -10.66 -10.72 -5.68
C ILE A 69 -9.39 -11.28 -6.32
N ARG A 70 -9.38 -12.53 -6.79
CA ARG A 70 -8.20 -13.11 -7.43
C ARG A 70 -7.77 -12.34 -8.69
N LYS A 71 -8.74 -11.84 -9.48
CA LYS A 71 -8.45 -10.98 -10.64
C LYS A 71 -7.86 -9.65 -10.21
N ALA A 72 -8.45 -9.00 -9.20
CA ALA A 72 -7.94 -7.74 -8.67
C ALA A 72 -6.52 -7.89 -8.11
N VAL A 73 -6.26 -8.91 -7.29
CA VAL A 73 -4.92 -9.22 -6.77
C VAL A 73 -3.91 -9.41 -7.89
N LYS A 74 -4.30 -10.06 -9.00
CA LYS A 74 -3.42 -10.19 -10.16
C LYS A 74 -3.06 -8.83 -10.77
N VAL A 75 -4.05 -7.96 -10.99
CA VAL A 75 -3.84 -6.59 -11.50
C VAL A 75 -2.97 -5.77 -10.55
N VAL A 76 -3.23 -5.84 -9.24
CA VAL A 76 -2.41 -5.17 -8.21
C VAL A 76 -0.95 -5.61 -8.30
N ASN A 77 -0.70 -6.92 -8.41
CA ASN A 77 0.65 -7.47 -8.50
C ASN A 77 1.36 -7.05 -9.79
N GLU A 78 0.65 -6.97 -10.92
CA GLU A 78 1.20 -6.47 -12.18
C GLU A 78 1.64 -5.00 -12.05
N ILE A 79 0.79 -4.15 -11.49
CA ILE A 79 1.10 -2.72 -11.29
C ILE A 79 2.26 -2.52 -10.32
N LEU A 80 2.31 -3.29 -9.22
CA LEU A 80 3.40 -3.17 -8.26
C LEU A 80 4.73 -3.68 -8.83
N ALA A 81 4.70 -4.68 -9.71
CA ALA A 81 5.89 -5.10 -10.46
C ALA A 81 6.38 -3.99 -11.41
N GLU A 82 5.48 -3.28 -12.08
CA GLU A 82 5.83 -2.10 -12.91
C GLU A 82 6.41 -0.95 -12.06
N LEU A 83 5.86 -0.74 -10.86
CA LEU A 83 6.36 0.23 -9.89
C LEU A 83 7.61 -0.26 -9.13
N GLN A 84 8.15 -1.44 -9.44
CA GLN A 84 9.31 -2.03 -8.76
C GLN A 84 9.17 -2.05 -7.21
N VAL A 85 7.93 -2.22 -6.71
CA VAL A 85 7.63 -2.32 -5.29
C VAL A 85 7.49 -3.79 -4.92
N GLU A 86 8.30 -4.23 -3.96
CA GLU A 86 8.15 -5.56 -3.38
C GLU A 86 7.01 -5.54 -2.35
N GLN A 87 5.97 -6.34 -2.59
CA GLN A 87 4.99 -6.64 -1.55
C GLN A 87 5.64 -7.54 -0.49
N HIS A 88 5.32 -7.29 0.77
CA HIS A 88 5.63 -8.23 1.83
C HIS A 88 4.63 -9.40 1.75
N PRO A 89 5.06 -10.64 1.42
CA PRO A 89 4.16 -11.76 1.14
C PRO A 89 3.29 -12.14 2.34
N ASP A 90 3.79 -11.90 3.56
CA ASP A 90 3.08 -12.21 4.80
C ASP A 90 2.03 -11.18 5.22
N LYS A 91 1.83 -10.09 4.45
CA LYS A 91 0.81 -9.06 4.78
C LYS A 91 -0.49 -9.20 3.98
N THR A 92 -0.52 -10.02 2.93
CA THR A 92 -1.70 -10.14 2.06
C THR A 92 -2.57 -11.31 2.47
N PHE A 93 -3.73 -11.02 3.07
CA PHE A 93 -4.71 -12.03 3.48
C PHE A 93 -6.02 -11.87 2.71
N ILE A 94 -6.61 -13.00 2.30
CA ILE A 94 -7.96 -13.04 1.72
C ILE A 94 -8.88 -13.69 2.75
N VAL A 95 -9.75 -12.89 3.34
CA VAL A 95 -10.70 -13.30 4.38
C VAL A 95 -12.12 -12.97 3.96
N TRP A 96 -13.08 -13.77 4.43
CA TRP A 96 -14.50 -13.47 4.25
C TRP A 96 -14.91 -12.40 5.27
N VAL A 97 -15.61 -11.36 4.81
CA VAL A 97 -16.10 -10.27 5.67
C VAL A 97 -16.91 -10.82 6.86
N GLU A 98 -17.65 -11.90 6.66
CA GLU A 98 -18.45 -12.57 7.69
C GLU A 98 -17.64 -13.13 8.86
N ARG A 99 -16.37 -13.49 8.63
CA ARG A 99 -15.48 -13.98 9.70
C ARG A 99 -14.85 -12.85 10.51
N GLY A 100 -15.05 -11.62 10.07
CA GLY A 100 -14.37 -10.44 10.57
C GLY A 100 -12.91 -10.37 10.17
N PHE A 101 -12.36 -9.16 10.16
CA PHE A 101 -10.96 -8.92 9.85
C PHE A 101 -10.42 -7.68 10.58
N ASP A 102 -9.12 -7.68 10.84
CA ASP A 102 -8.43 -6.56 11.47
C ASP A 102 -7.88 -5.60 10.40
N PHE A 103 -8.17 -4.32 10.53
CA PHE A 103 -7.61 -3.27 9.69
C PHE A 103 -7.26 -2.02 10.48
N LEU A 104 -6.01 -1.56 10.38
CA LEU A 104 -5.48 -0.38 11.09
C LEU A 104 -5.73 -0.38 12.62
N GLY A 105 -5.77 -1.57 13.24
CA GLY A 105 -6.06 -1.72 14.67
C GLY A 105 -7.55 -1.77 15.02
N TYR A 106 -8.45 -1.78 14.02
CA TYR A 106 -9.88 -2.01 14.20
C TYR A 106 -10.24 -3.43 13.81
N SER A 107 -10.83 -4.19 14.74
CA SER A 107 -11.44 -5.49 14.44
C SER A 107 -12.86 -5.29 13.93
N LEU A 108 -13.06 -5.43 12.63
CA LEU A 108 -14.39 -5.43 12.02
C LEU A 108 -15.01 -6.79 12.24
N LEU A 109 -15.70 -6.97 13.37
CA LEU A 109 -16.51 -8.16 13.65
C LEU A 109 -17.91 -7.96 13.06
N ASN A 110 -18.46 -9.01 12.44
CA ASN A 110 -19.85 -9.01 12.01
C ASN A 110 -20.75 -9.03 13.26
N LEU A 111 -21.12 -7.85 13.76
CA LEU A 111 -22.17 -7.70 14.77
C LEU A 111 -23.50 -7.92 14.05
N GLY A 112 -23.92 -9.18 13.97
CA GLY A 112 -25.23 -9.56 13.43
C GLY A 112 -26.33 -8.87 14.22
N PHE A 113 -27.04 -7.95 13.56
CA PHE A 113 -28.38 -7.50 13.92
C PHE A 113 -29.37 -8.05 12.89
#